data_AF-A0A2N0ND05-F1
#
_entry.id   AF-A0A2N0ND05-F1
#
_cell.length_a   1.000
_cell.length_b   1.000
_cell.length_c   1.000
_cell.angle_alpha   90.00
_cell.angle_beta   90.00
_cell.angle_gamma   90.00
#
_symmetry.space_group_name_H-M   'P 1'
#
loop_
_entity.id
_entity.type
_entity.pdbx_description
1 polymer ?
#
loop_
_entity_poly.entity_id
_entity_poly.type
_entity_poly.pdbx_seq_one_letter_code
_entity_poly.pdbx_strand_id
1 'polypeptide(L)'
;DWFQGVVIAYDGGSALYTTDYLGFDELDFSNPTVKEVEIKIKDIQNLDDGDSTRYKVKINRLDTVIELTQLEKYINGEEFEWDFFSDEAFNVLNALIHKVGTESESYIQSGKSSIYDKGNKKIINGGVEFWTGWFSTVRPGQGSLFINVNPTITTFYQPLNLDDFLLQYLYPKFRNLPSYFNFPVLKKINDVLRGLLVRPQHVQTANGKPVQTERRIRKLLNTKQDRFE
;
A
#
# COMPACT_ATOMS: atom_id res chain seq x y z
N ASP A 1 -7.14 -21.66 10.34
CA ASP A 1 -6.95 -23.01 9.77
C ASP A 1 -6.06 -22.98 8.53
N TRP A 2 -6.44 -22.26 7.45
CA TRP A 2 -5.68 -22.30 6.18
C TRP A 2 -4.18 -21.96 6.28
N PHE A 3 -3.81 -21.06 7.20
CA PHE A 3 -2.43 -20.58 7.36
C PHE A 3 -1.66 -21.30 8.49
N GLN A 4 -2.25 -22.31 9.13
CA GLN A 4 -1.62 -22.97 10.28
C GLN A 4 -0.44 -23.82 9.81
N GLY A 5 0.76 -23.53 10.32
CA GLY A 5 1.98 -24.25 9.95
C GLY A 5 2.55 -23.88 8.58
N VAL A 6 1.97 -22.88 7.89
CA VAL A 6 2.38 -22.44 6.55
C VAL A 6 3.15 -21.13 6.65
N VAL A 7 4.33 -21.07 6.04
CA VAL A 7 5.04 -19.80 5.86
C VAL A 7 4.44 -19.08 4.66
N ILE A 8 4.07 -17.82 4.86
CA ILE A 8 3.52 -16.97 3.80
C ILE A 8 4.40 -15.75 3.55
N ALA A 9 4.45 -15.36 2.28
CA ALA A 9 5.00 -14.10 1.81
C ALA A 9 3.99 -13.45 0.84
N TYR A 10 3.64 -12.20 1.08
CA TYR A 10 2.73 -11.44 0.22
C TYR A 10 3.49 -10.25 -0.37
N ASP A 11 3.38 -10.07 -1.68
CA ASP A 11 4.11 -9.01 -2.40
C ASP A 11 3.51 -7.60 -2.21
N GLY A 12 2.39 -7.49 -1.49
CA GLY A 12 1.65 -6.23 -1.33
C GLY A 12 0.70 -5.93 -2.51
N GLY A 13 0.64 -6.83 -3.51
CA GLY A 13 -0.13 -6.71 -4.73
C GLY A 13 -1.07 -7.90 -4.94
N SER A 14 -0.78 -8.74 -5.94
CA SER A 14 -1.65 -9.86 -6.32
C SER A 14 -1.04 -11.24 -6.04
N ALA A 15 0.22 -11.31 -5.61
CA ALA A 15 0.94 -12.57 -5.44
C ALA A 15 1.11 -12.91 -3.96
N LEU A 16 0.58 -14.08 -3.58
CA LEU A 16 0.76 -14.70 -2.28
C LEU A 16 1.52 -16.01 -2.47
N TYR A 17 2.69 -16.12 -1.84
CA TYR A 17 3.54 -17.30 -1.86
C TYR A 17 3.36 -18.08 -0.57
N THR A 18 3.28 -19.40 -0.68
CA THR A 18 3.05 -20.30 0.46
C THR A 18 3.93 -21.53 0.35
N THR A 19 4.37 -22.08 1.49
CA THR A 19 5.14 -23.34 1.53
C THR A 19 4.27 -24.59 1.38
N ASP A 20 2.94 -24.43 1.39
CA ASP A 20 1.96 -25.51 1.28
C ASP A 20 0.74 -25.00 0.49
N TYR A 21 -0.15 -25.90 0.08
CA TYR A 21 -1.27 -25.67 -0.81
C TYR A 21 -2.45 -24.91 -0.18
N LEU A 22 -2.23 -24.07 0.84
CA LEU A 22 -3.19 -23.15 1.46
C LEU A 22 -4.67 -23.59 1.45
N GLY A 23 -4.98 -24.72 2.08
CA GLY A 23 -6.34 -25.24 2.19
C GLY A 23 -6.94 -25.78 0.89
N PHE A 24 -6.16 -25.98 -0.17
CA PHE A 24 -6.55 -26.72 -1.38
C PHE A 24 -6.19 -28.20 -1.21
N ASP A 25 -7.12 -28.99 -0.67
CA ASP A 25 -6.91 -30.40 -0.32
C ASP A 25 -6.80 -31.34 -1.56
N GLU A 26 -7.39 -30.94 -2.69
CA GLU A 26 -7.34 -31.69 -3.95
C GLU A 26 -6.40 -31.03 -4.96
N LEU A 27 -5.33 -31.75 -5.31
CA LEU A 27 -4.34 -31.38 -6.32
C LEU A 27 -4.79 -31.84 -7.71
N ASP A 28 -5.88 -31.29 -8.22
CA ASP A 28 -6.14 -31.39 -9.65
C ASP A 28 -5.23 -30.39 -10.39
N PHE A 29 -4.09 -30.87 -10.89
CA PHE A 29 -3.11 -30.07 -11.63
C PHE A 29 -3.55 -29.78 -13.08
N SER A 30 -4.72 -30.27 -13.50
CA SER A 30 -5.20 -30.05 -14.86
C SER A 30 -5.85 -28.69 -15.05
N ASN A 31 -6.30 -28.03 -13.97
CA ASN A 31 -6.99 -26.73 -14.04
C ASN A 31 -6.69 -25.83 -12.82
N PRO A 32 -6.50 -24.51 -13.04
CA PRO A 32 -6.42 -23.53 -11.96
C PRO A 32 -7.65 -23.61 -11.07
N THR A 33 -7.46 -23.95 -9.80
CA THR A 33 -8.56 -24.02 -8.83
C THR A 33 -8.79 -22.64 -8.22
N VAL A 34 -10.03 -22.16 -8.28
CA VAL A 34 -10.43 -20.87 -7.70
C VAL A 34 -11.25 -21.12 -6.43
N LYS A 35 -10.80 -20.58 -5.30
CA LYS A 35 -11.60 -20.51 -4.08
C LYS A 35 -12.03 -19.07 -3.83
N GLU A 36 -13.33 -18.89 -3.56
CA GLU A 36 -13.88 -17.60 -3.17
C GLU A 36 -14.14 -17.61 -1.66
N VAL A 37 -13.53 -16.66 -0.95
CA VAL A 37 -13.66 -16.50 0.49
C VAL A 37 -14.22 -15.12 0.79
N GLU A 38 -15.22 -15.06 1.67
CA GLU A 38 -15.72 -13.79 2.19
C GLU A 38 -14.97 -13.43 3.48
N ILE A 39 -14.29 -12.28 3.48
CA ILE A 39 -13.56 -11.77 4.63
C ILE A 39 -14.29 -10.55 5.18
N LYS A 40 -14.50 -10.52 6.49
CA LYS A 40 -15.03 -9.36 7.21
C LYS A 40 -13.88 -8.62 7.87
N ILE A 41 -13.67 -7.36 7.49
CA ILE A 41 -12.70 -6.49 8.15
C ILE A 41 -13.43 -5.76 9.28
N LYS A 42 -13.14 -6.14 10.54
CA LYS A 42 -13.90 -5.68 11.72
C LYS A 42 -13.90 -4.17 11.88
N ASP A 43 -12.81 -3.50 11.50
CA ASP A 43 -12.60 -2.07 11.73
C ASP A 43 -13.15 -1.18 10.62
N ILE A 44 -13.61 -1.76 9.51
CA ILE A 44 -14.21 -1.04 8.39
C ILE A 44 -15.71 -1.33 8.42
N GLN A 45 -16.52 -0.34 8.78
CA GLN A 45 -17.98 -0.46 8.80
C GLN A 45 -18.59 0.19 7.56
N ASN A 46 -19.62 -0.44 7.02
CA ASN A 46 -20.46 0.13 5.98
C ASN A 46 -21.33 1.25 6.55
N LEU A 47 -21.64 2.25 5.70
CA LEU A 47 -22.48 3.37 6.10
C LEU A 47 -23.95 2.96 6.30
N ASP A 48 -24.43 2.05 5.46
CA ASP A 48 -25.86 1.81 5.27
C ASP A 48 -26.45 0.90 6.36
N ASP A 49 -25.69 -0.09 6.84
CA ASP A 49 -26.13 -1.08 7.82
C ASP A 49 -25.30 -1.09 9.13
N GLY A 50 -24.16 -0.40 9.16
CA GLY A 50 -23.24 -0.43 10.30
C GLY A 50 -22.50 -1.75 10.49
N ASP A 51 -22.66 -2.72 9.58
CA ASP A 51 -21.96 -4.00 9.59
C ASP A 51 -20.52 -3.84 9.08
N SER A 52 -19.66 -4.78 9.46
CA SER A 52 -18.31 -4.88 8.91
C SER A 52 -18.36 -5.05 7.39
N THR A 53 -17.56 -4.27 6.68
CA THR A 53 -17.40 -4.38 5.24
C THR A 53 -16.91 -5.78 4.89
N ARG A 54 -17.69 -6.42 4.00
CA ARG A 54 -17.41 -7.75 3.47
C ARG A 54 -16.65 -7.63 2.17
N TYR A 55 -15.52 -8.31 2.09
CA TYR A 55 -14.72 -8.43 0.89
C TYR A 55 -14.82 -9.84 0.35
N LYS A 56 -15.18 -9.96 -0.92
CA LYS A 56 -15.08 -11.23 -1.64
C LYS A 56 -13.68 -11.35 -2.21
N VAL A 57 -12.86 -12.18 -1.58
CA VAL A 57 -11.50 -12.46 -2.02
C VAL A 57 -11.52 -13.71 -2.88
N LYS A 58 -10.94 -13.64 -4.07
CA LYS A 58 -10.71 -14.80 -4.93
C LYS A 58 -9.25 -15.20 -4.83
N ILE A 59 -9.01 -16.42 -4.39
CA ILE A 59 -7.67 -17.01 -4.33
C ILE A 59 -7.60 -18.01 -5.47
N ASN A 60 -6.75 -17.70 -6.44
CA ASN A 60 -6.44 -18.59 -7.55
C ASN A 60 -5.18 -19.35 -7.20
N ARG A 61 -5.27 -20.69 -7.10
CA ARG A 61 -4.05 -21.50 -7.06
C ARG A 61 -3.48 -21.53 -8.47
N LEU A 62 -2.27 -21.00 -8.64
CA LEU A 62 -1.48 -21.26 -9.83
C LEU A 62 -0.80 -22.62 -9.63
N ASP A 63 -0.84 -23.51 -10.62
CA ASP A 63 -0.14 -24.80 -10.56
C ASP A 63 1.38 -24.64 -10.78
N THR A 64 1.91 -23.43 -10.59
CA THR A 64 3.32 -23.10 -10.68
C THR A 64 3.98 -23.36 -9.33
N VAL A 65 4.74 -24.44 -9.25
CA VAL A 65 5.68 -24.66 -8.14
C VAL A 65 6.94 -23.87 -8.44
N ILE A 66 7.29 -22.96 -7.54
CA ILE A 66 8.51 -22.15 -7.67
C ILE A 66 9.65 -22.93 -7.04
N GLU A 67 10.46 -23.56 -7.87
CA GLU A 67 11.65 -24.27 -7.42
C GLU A 67 12.78 -23.29 -7.12
N LEU A 68 13.28 -23.30 -5.88
CA LEU A 68 14.42 -22.48 -5.46
C LEU A 68 15.77 -23.06 -5.88
N THR A 69 15.79 -24.25 -6.51
CA THR A 69 17.00 -24.96 -6.96
C THR A 69 17.84 -24.11 -7.92
N GLN A 70 17.19 -23.26 -8.72
CA GLN A 70 17.85 -22.33 -9.63
C GLN A 70 18.77 -21.33 -8.91
N LEU A 71 18.48 -21.00 -7.64
CA LEU A 71 19.34 -20.12 -6.84
C LEU A 71 20.72 -20.74 -6.58
N GLU A 72 20.80 -22.07 -6.43
CA GLU A 72 22.09 -22.75 -6.20
C GLU A 72 23.02 -22.57 -7.40
N LYS A 73 22.49 -22.68 -8.62
CA LYS A 73 23.26 -22.45 -9.85
C LYS A 73 23.83 -21.04 -9.91
N TYR A 74 23.03 -20.03 -9.54
CA TYR A 74 23.48 -18.64 -9.51
C TYR A 74 24.58 -18.40 -8.48
N ILE A 75 24.45 -19.01 -7.30
CA ILE A 75 25.40 -18.86 -6.20
C ILE A 75 26.74 -19.58 -6.51
N ASN A 76 26.67 -20.72 -7.20
CA ASN A 76 27.83 -21.49 -7.66
C ASN A 76 28.49 -20.88 -8.91
N GLY A 77 27.84 -19.91 -9.57
CA GLY A 77 28.33 -19.31 -10.82
C GLY A 77 28.21 -20.23 -12.04
N GLU A 78 27.31 -21.22 -11.98
CA GLU A 78 27.02 -22.15 -13.08
C GLU A 78 26.23 -21.46 -14.21
N GLU A 79 25.36 -20.51 -13.85
CA GLU A 79 24.57 -19.70 -14.78
C GLU A 79 24.65 -18.22 -14.37
N PHE A 80 24.86 -17.33 -15.34
CA PHE A 80 24.78 -15.88 -15.16
C PHE A 80 24.07 -15.25 -16.35
N GLU A 81 22.75 -15.11 -16.23
CA GLU A 81 21.95 -14.37 -17.20
C GLU A 81 21.46 -13.07 -16.58
N TRP A 82 21.58 -11.95 -17.30
CA TRP A 82 21.09 -10.65 -16.82
C TRP A 82 19.60 -10.64 -16.45
N ASP A 83 18.83 -11.60 -16.94
CA ASP A 83 17.39 -11.73 -16.68
C ASP A 83 17.06 -12.41 -15.34
N PHE A 84 18.06 -12.79 -14.53
CA PHE A 84 17.82 -13.34 -13.18
C PHE A 84 16.99 -12.41 -12.29
N PHE A 85 16.97 -11.09 -12.56
CA PHE A 85 16.11 -10.13 -11.84
C PHE A 85 14.61 -10.37 -12.05
N SER A 86 14.24 -11.23 -13.01
CA SER A 86 12.87 -11.62 -13.30
C SER A 86 12.53 -13.02 -12.78
N ASP A 87 13.46 -13.71 -12.13
CA ASP A 87 13.24 -15.05 -11.57
C ASP A 87 12.25 -14.98 -10.39
N GLU A 88 11.25 -15.86 -10.42
CA GLU A 88 10.21 -15.95 -9.43
C GLU A 88 10.75 -16.35 -8.05
N ALA A 89 11.85 -17.09 -7.98
CA ALA A 89 12.56 -17.41 -6.74
C ALA A 89 13.01 -16.14 -6.01
N PHE A 90 13.54 -15.14 -6.73
CA PHE A 90 13.87 -13.85 -6.12
C PHE A 90 12.61 -13.06 -5.75
N ASN A 91 11.52 -13.16 -6.49
CA ASN A 91 10.25 -12.52 -6.10
C ASN A 91 9.73 -13.06 -4.76
N VAL A 92 9.79 -14.38 -4.54
CA VAL A 92 9.44 -15.02 -3.26
C VAL A 92 10.31 -14.47 -2.12
N LEU A 93 11.64 -14.51 -2.29
CA LEU A 93 12.56 -14.05 -1.25
C LEU A 93 12.42 -12.55 -0.97
N ASN A 94 12.20 -11.74 -2.00
CA ASN A 94 11.92 -10.32 -1.85
C ASN A 94 10.60 -10.09 -1.10
N ALA A 95 9.52 -10.81 -1.42
CA ALA A 95 8.26 -10.70 -0.68
C ALA A 95 8.44 -11.09 0.80
N LEU A 96 9.27 -12.10 1.09
CA LEU A 96 9.53 -12.57 2.44
C LEU A 96 10.27 -11.53 3.29
N ILE A 97 11.34 -10.90 2.78
CA ILE A 97 12.08 -9.89 3.53
C ILE A 97 11.27 -8.58 3.73
N HIS A 98 10.27 -8.34 2.88
CA HIS A 98 9.40 -7.16 2.96
C HIS A 98 8.11 -7.39 3.76
N LYS A 99 7.91 -8.59 4.32
CA LYS A 99 6.75 -8.98 5.13
C LYS A 99 6.44 -7.99 6.26
N VAL A 100 7.45 -7.33 6.83
CA VAL A 100 7.27 -6.28 7.84
C VAL A 100 6.40 -5.11 7.33
N GLY A 101 6.45 -4.78 6.05
CA GLY A 101 5.65 -3.70 5.46
C GLY A 101 4.18 -4.04 5.27
N THR A 102 3.83 -5.33 5.24
CA THR A 102 2.44 -5.82 5.09
C THR A 102 1.83 -6.28 6.41
N GLU A 103 2.64 -6.75 7.36
CA GLU A 103 2.15 -7.28 8.64
C GLU A 103 2.25 -6.30 9.82
N SER A 104 3.10 -5.27 9.73
CA SER A 104 3.25 -4.29 10.81
C SER A 104 2.49 -3.01 10.51
N GLU A 105 1.68 -2.56 11.46
CA GLU A 105 1.04 -1.25 11.39
C GLU A 105 2.05 -0.08 11.49
N SER A 106 3.27 -0.34 11.98
CA SER A 106 4.31 0.68 12.15
C SER A 106 5.09 0.97 10.88
N TYR A 107 4.91 0.17 9.82
CA TYR A 107 5.62 0.35 8.56
C TYR A 107 4.64 0.44 7.38
N ILE A 108 5.13 0.99 6.27
CA ILE A 108 4.43 0.97 4.99
C ILE A 108 5.41 0.57 3.88
N GLN A 109 4.95 -0.30 2.99
CA GLN A 109 5.68 -0.63 1.77
C GLN A 109 5.30 0.32 0.64
N SER A 110 6.30 0.79 -0.11
CA SER A 110 6.13 1.56 -1.34
C SER A 110 6.81 0.85 -2.50
N GLY A 111 6.04 0.53 -3.54
CA GLY A 111 6.50 -0.37 -4.61
C GLY A 111 6.84 -1.74 -4.04
N LYS A 112 7.79 -2.45 -4.66
CA LYS A 112 8.14 -3.82 -4.25
C LYS A 112 9.27 -3.91 -3.21
N SER A 113 10.05 -2.85 -3.01
CA SER A 113 11.35 -2.97 -2.34
C SER A 113 11.67 -1.89 -1.31
N SER A 114 10.80 -0.90 -1.10
CA SER A 114 11.03 0.16 -0.12
C SER A 114 10.06 0.05 1.05
N ILE A 115 10.60 0.12 2.26
CA ILE A 115 9.85 0.13 3.52
C ILE A 115 10.10 1.44 4.23
N TYR A 116 9.06 2.09 4.73
CA TYR A 116 9.14 3.35 5.48
C TYR A 116 8.48 3.21 6.84
N ASP A 117 9.10 3.81 7.86
CA ASP A 117 8.65 3.83 9.24
C ASP A 117 7.63 4.96 9.45
N LYS A 118 6.43 4.63 9.94
CA LYS A 118 5.35 5.61 10.21
C LYS A 118 5.65 6.48 11.43
N GLY A 119 6.49 6.02 12.35
CA GLY A 119 6.86 6.70 13.58
C GLY A 119 8.08 7.62 13.41
N ASN A 120 9.02 7.25 12.55
CA ASN A 120 10.22 8.06 12.32
C ASN A 120 10.03 9.08 11.19
N LYS A 121 9.41 10.21 11.55
CA LYS A 121 9.00 11.25 10.62
C LYS A 121 9.41 12.67 11.01
N LYS A 122 9.58 13.53 10.02
CA LYS A 122 9.92 14.94 10.20
C LYS A 122 9.05 15.85 9.33
N ILE A 123 8.32 16.77 9.96
CA ILE A 123 7.53 17.79 9.27
C ILE A 123 8.46 18.70 8.45
N ILE A 124 8.03 19.03 7.24
CA ILE A 124 8.73 19.96 6.34
C ILE A 124 7.93 21.27 6.27
N ASN A 125 7.18 21.48 5.20
CA ASN A 125 6.30 22.62 4.96
C ASN A 125 5.22 22.19 3.96
N GLY A 126 4.13 22.95 3.84
CA GLY A 126 3.11 22.71 2.82
C GLY A 126 2.25 21.47 3.08
N GLY A 127 2.14 21.03 4.34
CA GLY A 127 1.33 19.86 4.70
C GLY A 127 1.98 18.51 4.36
N VAL A 128 3.30 18.46 4.15
CA VAL A 128 4.04 17.21 3.94
C VAL A 128 5.08 16.94 5.04
N GLU A 129 5.44 15.68 5.21
CA GLU A 129 6.45 15.18 6.15
C GLU A 129 7.36 14.15 5.48
N PHE A 130 8.63 14.07 5.90
CA PHE A 130 9.56 13.01 5.50
C PHE A 130 9.42 11.80 6.39
N TRP A 131 9.45 10.61 5.81
CA TRP A 131 9.56 9.35 6.53
C TRP A 131 10.86 8.68 6.14
N THR A 132 11.61 8.20 7.13
CA THR A 132 12.82 7.42 6.89
C THR A 132 12.50 5.95 6.69
N GLY A 133 13.32 5.26 5.93
CA GLY A 133 13.11 3.86 5.61
C GLY A 133 14.36 3.22 5.01
N TRP A 134 14.17 2.07 4.40
CA TRP A 134 15.21 1.39 3.64
C TRP A 134 14.63 0.78 2.36
N PHE A 135 15.48 0.75 1.34
CA PHE A 135 15.32 -0.08 0.17
C PHE A 135 16.05 -1.41 0.42
N SER A 136 15.43 -2.54 0.12
CA SER A 136 16.09 -3.84 0.21
C SER A 136 15.76 -4.77 -0.96
N THR A 137 16.75 -5.58 -1.38
CA THR A 137 16.58 -6.63 -2.38
C THR A 137 17.49 -7.81 -2.11
N VAL A 138 17.00 -9.02 -2.29
CA VAL A 138 17.82 -10.24 -2.32
C VAL A 138 18.53 -10.34 -3.66
N ARG A 139 19.83 -10.65 -3.65
CA ARG A 139 20.67 -10.82 -4.84
C ARG A 139 21.59 -12.03 -4.69
N PRO A 140 21.92 -12.73 -5.78
CA PRO A 140 22.97 -13.72 -5.76
C PRO A 140 24.33 -13.02 -5.65
N GLY A 141 25.23 -13.63 -4.90
CA GLY A 141 26.65 -13.30 -4.90
C GLY A 141 27.46 -14.59 -4.82
N GLN A 142 28.78 -14.46 -4.82
CA GLN A 142 29.67 -15.62 -4.85
C GLN A 142 29.48 -16.48 -3.58
N GLY A 143 28.98 -17.70 -3.74
CA GLY A 143 28.81 -18.66 -2.65
C GLY A 143 27.70 -18.32 -1.63
N SER A 144 26.94 -17.23 -1.82
CA SER A 144 25.80 -16.93 -0.95
C SER A 144 24.76 -15.99 -1.58
N LEU A 145 23.60 -15.89 -0.94
CA LEU A 145 22.63 -14.83 -1.19
C LEU A 145 22.92 -13.64 -0.28
N PHE A 146 22.79 -12.44 -0.82
CA PHE A 146 22.98 -11.20 -0.09
C PHE A 146 21.71 -10.37 -0.11
N ILE A 147 21.43 -9.70 1.00
CA ILE A 147 20.41 -8.67 1.05
C ILE A 147 21.12 -7.33 0.87
N ASN A 148 20.93 -6.71 -0.28
CA ASN A 148 21.35 -5.33 -0.49
C ASN A 148 20.38 -4.41 0.25
N VAL A 149 20.87 -3.58 1.18
CA VAL A 149 20.06 -2.66 1.99
C VAL A 149 20.62 -1.25 1.87
N ASN A 150 19.77 -0.28 1.53
CA ASN A 150 20.13 1.13 1.43
C ASN A 150 19.14 2.00 2.21
N PRO A 151 19.60 2.89 3.12
CA PRO A 151 18.73 3.89 3.73
C PRO A 151 18.07 4.77 2.67
N THR A 152 16.78 5.08 2.85
CA THR A 152 16.02 5.97 1.98
C THR A 152 15.12 6.88 2.79
N ILE A 153 14.70 7.99 2.18
CA ILE A 153 13.74 8.93 2.74
C ILE A 153 12.76 9.28 1.62
N THR A 154 11.46 9.32 1.94
CA THR A 154 10.43 9.80 1.00
C THR A 154 9.45 10.73 1.71
N THR A 155 8.64 11.45 0.93
CA THR A 155 7.64 12.39 1.42
C THR A 155 6.26 11.76 1.47
N PHE A 156 5.53 12.02 2.55
CA PHE A 156 4.12 11.71 2.73
C PHE A 156 3.33 12.98 3.07
N TYR A 157 2.02 12.95 2.82
CA TYR A 157 1.11 13.99 3.34
C TYR A 157 0.98 13.84 4.84
N GLN A 158 0.98 14.96 5.56
CA GLN A 158 0.69 14.95 6.99
C GLN A 158 -0.80 14.59 7.21
N PRO A 159 -1.14 13.84 8.27
CA PRO A 159 -2.52 13.49 8.60
C PRO A 159 -3.24 14.67 9.28
N LEU A 160 -3.45 15.75 8.54
CA LEU A 160 -4.06 16.99 9.03
C LEU A 160 -5.56 17.08 8.70
N ASN A 161 -6.27 17.96 9.41
CA ASN A 161 -7.55 18.44 8.91
C ASN A 161 -7.34 19.19 7.58
N LEU A 162 -8.35 19.16 6.72
CA LEU A 162 -8.23 19.70 5.37
C LEU A 162 -7.92 21.20 5.36
N ASP A 163 -8.49 21.95 6.30
CA ASP A 163 -8.24 23.38 6.51
C ASP A 163 -6.81 23.65 6.99
N ASP A 164 -6.32 22.91 7.98
CA ASP A 164 -4.92 22.98 8.45
C ASP A 164 -3.94 22.68 7.32
N PHE A 165 -4.24 21.65 6.51
CA PHE A 165 -3.45 21.31 5.32
C PHE A 165 -3.41 22.47 4.31
N LEU A 166 -4.57 23.04 3.97
CA LEU A 166 -4.66 24.16 3.03
C LEU A 166 -4.00 25.44 3.57
N LEU A 167 -4.04 25.66 4.89
CA LEU A 167 -3.28 26.73 5.54
C LEU A 167 -1.79 26.53 5.33
N GLN A 168 -1.25 25.35 5.66
CA GLN A 168 0.18 25.08 5.45
C GLN A 168 0.57 25.18 3.97
N TYR A 169 -0.29 24.71 3.05
CA TYR A 169 0.01 24.68 1.60
C TYR A 169 -0.08 26.05 0.91
N LEU A 170 -1.11 26.85 1.19
CA LEU A 170 -1.39 28.10 0.47
C LEU A 170 -1.11 29.37 1.28
N TYR A 171 -1.28 29.30 2.59
CA TYR A 171 -1.30 30.46 3.47
C TYR A 171 -0.49 30.24 4.76
N PRO A 172 0.79 29.80 4.69
CA PRO A 172 1.56 29.35 5.86
C PRO A 172 1.78 30.43 6.93
N LYS A 173 1.52 31.71 6.61
CA LYS A 173 1.63 32.85 7.52
C LYS A 173 0.30 33.28 8.14
N PHE A 174 -0.82 32.69 7.71
CA PHE A 174 -2.17 33.06 8.15
C PHE A 174 -2.60 32.15 9.29
N ARG A 175 -3.46 32.67 10.18
CA ARG A 175 -4.07 31.87 11.25
C ARG A 175 -5.32 31.13 10.79
N ASN A 176 -6.04 31.67 9.81
CA ASN A 176 -7.29 31.13 9.29
C ASN A 176 -7.33 31.26 7.77
N LEU A 177 -8.04 30.35 7.10
CA LEU A 177 -8.29 30.46 5.68
C LEU A 177 -9.13 31.72 5.39
N PRO A 178 -8.91 32.39 4.25
CA PRO A 178 -9.80 33.43 3.77
C PRO A 178 -11.25 32.93 3.65
N SER A 179 -12.21 33.82 3.86
CA SER A 179 -13.64 33.52 3.64
C SER A 179 -14.00 33.28 2.16
N TYR A 180 -13.12 33.68 1.24
CA TYR A 180 -13.30 33.52 -0.20
C TYR A 180 -11.96 33.21 -0.89
N PHE A 181 -12.00 32.31 -1.88
CA PHE A 181 -10.88 32.00 -2.76
C PHE A 181 -11.18 32.46 -4.18
N ASN A 182 -10.23 33.17 -4.79
CA ASN A 182 -10.32 33.53 -6.20
C ASN A 182 -10.05 32.32 -7.12
N PHE A 183 -10.38 32.45 -8.40
CA PHE A 183 -10.25 31.35 -9.38
C PHE A 183 -8.84 30.72 -9.45
N PRO A 184 -7.74 31.49 -9.49
CA PRO A 184 -6.39 30.91 -9.47
C PRO A 184 -6.11 30.05 -8.23
N VAL A 185 -6.58 30.47 -7.05
CA VAL A 185 -6.40 29.71 -5.82
C VAL A 185 -7.26 28.45 -5.82
N LEU A 186 -8.53 28.54 -6.24
CA LEU A 186 -9.40 27.36 -6.38
C LEU A 186 -8.80 26.30 -7.29
N LYS A 187 -8.13 26.70 -8.37
CA LYS A 187 -7.40 25.77 -9.25
C LYS A 187 -6.26 25.06 -8.50
N LYS A 188 -5.45 25.79 -7.74
CA LYS A 188 -4.37 25.20 -6.91
C LYS A 188 -4.90 24.23 -5.86
N ILE A 189 -6.02 24.57 -5.22
CA ILE A 189 -6.72 23.69 -4.27
C ILE A 189 -7.14 22.40 -4.99
N ASN A 190 -7.79 22.53 -6.14
CA ASN A 190 -8.22 21.37 -6.92
C ASN A 190 -7.05 20.48 -7.34
N ASP A 191 -5.92 21.06 -7.73
CA ASP A 191 -4.76 20.30 -8.19
C ASP A 191 -4.10 19.52 -7.04
N VAL A 192 -4.02 20.09 -5.84
CA VAL A 192 -3.44 19.39 -4.68
C VAL A 192 -4.39 18.36 -4.08
N LEU A 193 -5.70 18.63 -4.07
CA LEU A 193 -6.69 17.73 -3.48
C LEU A 193 -7.11 16.58 -4.39
N ARG A 194 -6.85 16.70 -5.70
CA ARG A 194 -7.25 15.69 -6.68
C ARG A 194 -6.62 14.34 -6.34
N GLY A 195 -7.48 13.36 -6.08
CA GLY A 195 -7.05 12.00 -5.82
C GLY A 195 -6.58 11.74 -4.39
N LEU A 196 -6.54 12.75 -3.51
CA LEU A 196 -6.27 12.52 -2.09
C LEU A 196 -7.40 11.72 -1.44
N LEU A 197 -7.01 10.92 -0.46
CA LEU A 197 -7.91 10.21 0.44
C LEU A 197 -8.15 11.10 1.66
N VAL A 198 -9.41 11.26 2.07
CA VAL A 198 -9.83 12.03 3.25
C VAL A 198 -10.86 11.27 4.05
N ARG A 199 -10.81 11.41 5.38
CA ARG A 199 -11.81 10.83 6.28
C ARG A 199 -12.83 11.92 6.69
N PRO A 200 -14.13 11.75 6.36
CA PRO A 200 -15.13 12.72 6.78
C PRO A 200 -15.39 12.61 8.29
N GLN A 201 -15.26 13.71 9.02
CA GLN A 201 -15.43 13.72 10.48
C GLN A 201 -16.89 13.85 10.95
N HIS A 202 -17.77 14.39 10.10
CA HIS A 202 -19.18 14.62 10.45
C HIS A 202 -20.11 13.44 10.13
N VAL A 203 -19.62 12.45 9.36
CA VAL A 203 -20.44 11.30 8.95
C VAL A 203 -20.34 10.22 10.02
N GLN A 204 -21.50 9.69 10.40
CA GLN A 204 -21.63 8.58 11.34
C GLN A 204 -22.21 7.36 10.62
N THR A 205 -21.87 6.16 11.11
CA THR A 205 -22.51 4.90 10.70
C THR A 205 -23.93 4.82 11.28
N ALA A 206 -24.74 3.86 10.83
CA ALA A 206 -26.07 3.58 11.38
C ALA A 206 -26.07 3.39 12.91
N ASN A 207 -24.94 2.95 13.48
CA ASN A 207 -24.74 2.73 14.91
C ASN A 207 -24.25 3.99 15.67
N GLY A 208 -24.26 5.17 15.03
CA GLY A 208 -23.83 6.45 15.62
C GLY A 208 -22.32 6.59 15.81
N LYS A 209 -21.51 5.69 15.24
CA LYS A 209 -20.04 5.75 15.36
C LYS A 209 -19.44 6.59 14.22
N PRO A 210 -18.38 7.38 14.46
CA PRO A 210 -17.69 8.09 13.38
C PRO A 210 -17.15 7.14 12.32
N VAL A 211 -17.30 7.52 11.06
CA VAL A 211 -16.77 6.76 9.93
C VAL A 211 -15.24 6.79 9.95
N GLN A 212 -14.63 5.61 10.01
CA GLN A 212 -13.16 5.47 9.99
C GLN A 212 -12.58 5.35 8.58
N THR A 213 -13.44 5.13 7.57
CA THR A 213 -12.99 4.88 6.19
C THR A 213 -12.63 6.16 5.45
N GLU A 214 -11.45 6.14 4.85
CA GLU A 214 -11.00 7.21 3.96
C GLU A 214 -11.71 7.13 2.60
N ARG A 215 -11.91 8.29 1.97
CA ARG A 215 -12.61 8.43 0.70
C ARG A 215 -11.81 9.31 -0.24
N ARG A 216 -11.76 8.90 -1.50
CA ARG A 216 -11.10 9.69 -2.55
C ARG A 216 -11.93 10.91 -2.89
N ILE A 217 -11.30 12.09 -2.89
CA ILE A 217 -11.92 13.31 -3.41
C ILE A 217 -12.11 13.16 -4.93
N ARG A 218 -13.37 13.07 -5.36
CA ARG A 218 -13.76 12.98 -6.78
C ARG A 218 -14.35 14.28 -7.33
N LYS A 219 -15.16 14.96 -6.53
CA LYS A 219 -15.81 16.23 -6.93
C LYS A 219 -14.93 17.39 -6.46
N LEU A 220 -14.44 18.16 -7.42
CA LEU A 220 -13.57 19.30 -7.21
C LEU A 220 -14.38 20.61 -7.22
N LEU A 221 -13.79 21.69 -6.70
CA LEU A 221 -14.40 23.01 -6.61
C LEU A 221 -14.68 23.59 -8.00
N ASN A 222 -15.76 24.35 -8.16
CA ASN A 222 -16.06 25.01 -9.44
C ASN A 222 -15.02 26.09 -9.73
N THR A 223 -14.33 25.96 -10.86
CA THR A 223 -13.34 26.92 -11.34
C THR A 223 -13.79 27.64 -12.61
N LYS A 224 -15.07 27.52 -13.01
CA LYS A 224 -15.62 28.29 -14.11
C LYS A 224 -15.82 29.73 -13.66
N GLN A 225 -15.16 30.65 -14.34
CA GLN A 225 -15.44 32.07 -14.22
C GLN A 225 -16.88 32.29 -14.68
N ASP A 226 -17.76 32.72 -13.79
CA ASP A 226 -19.04 33.26 -14.23
C ASP A 226 -18.70 34.45 -15.13
N ARG A 227 -18.95 34.29 -16.43
CA ARG A 227 -18.92 35.40 -17.37
C ARG A 227 -20.15 36.24 -17.08
N PHE A 228 -20.04 37.10 -16.07
CA PHE A 228 -20.93 38.23 -15.94
C PHE A 228 -20.47 39.26 -16.97
N GLU A 229 -21.20 39.33 -18.09
CA GLU A 229 -21.37 40.56 -18.87
C GLU A 229 -22.19 41.57 -18.07
#